data_AF-A0A7L5C116-F1
#
_entry.id   AF-A0A7L5C116-F1
#
_cell.length_a   1.000
_cell.length_b   1.000
_cell.length_c   1.000
_cell.angle_alpha   90.00
_cell.angle_beta   90.00
_cell.angle_gamma   90.00
#
_symmetry.space_group_name_H-M   'P 1'
#
loop_
_entity.id
_entity.type
_entity.pdbx_description
1 polymer ?
#
loop_
_entity_poly.entity_id
_entity_poly.type
_entity_poly.pdbx_seq_one_letter_code
_entity_poly.pdbx_strand_id
1 'polypeptide(L)'
;MGAGVPVENARGAAAVLAEANLRHSDALDAARHHVMVTAAAMEIARAQGRAFTSLANYSDGVAGASRHAHQSRIGTNGAPVLP
;
A
#
# COMPACT_ATOMS: atom_id res chain seq x y z
N MET A 1 -21.24 2.54 0.68
CA MET A 1 -20.12 2.62 1.64
C MET A 1 -18.99 1.74 1.13
N GLY A 2 -17.74 2.19 1.17
CA GLY A 2 -16.56 1.42 0.74
C GLY A 2 -15.88 0.70 1.92
N ALA A 3 -14.78 -0.02 1.65
CA ALA A 3 -14.04 -0.82 2.65
C ALA A 3 -13.32 -0.01 3.76
N GLY A 4 -13.59 1.29 3.89
CA GLY A 4 -12.96 2.16 4.89
C GLY A 4 -11.48 2.49 4.65
N VAL A 5 -10.86 1.97 3.58
CA VAL A 5 -9.45 2.23 3.25
C VAL A 5 -9.29 3.66 2.69
N PRO A 6 -8.47 4.52 3.31
CA PRO A 6 -8.33 5.92 2.90
C PRO A 6 -7.33 6.05 1.73
N VAL A 7 -7.72 5.55 0.56
CA VAL A 7 -6.92 5.70 -0.68
C VAL A 7 -6.83 7.18 -1.05
N GLU A 8 -5.59 7.68 -1.19
CA GLU A 8 -5.31 9.05 -1.62
C GLU A 8 -5.19 9.15 -3.14
N ASN A 9 -4.47 8.23 -3.76
CA ASN A 9 -4.32 8.15 -5.21
C ASN A 9 -3.92 6.74 -5.65
N ALA A 10 -4.08 6.46 -6.94
CA ALA A 10 -3.58 5.25 -7.59
C ALA A 10 -2.92 5.64 -8.93
N ARG A 11 -1.75 5.05 -9.22
CA ARG A 11 -0.95 5.38 -10.40
C ARG A 11 -0.22 4.16 -10.96
N GLY A 12 0.11 4.21 -12.24
CA GLY A 12 1.09 3.30 -12.82
C GLY A 12 2.49 3.56 -12.25
N ALA A 13 3.27 2.49 -12.11
CA ALA A 13 4.67 2.51 -11.72
C ALA A 13 5.53 1.92 -12.86
N ALA A 14 6.78 1.55 -12.57
CA ALA A 14 7.67 1.00 -13.60
C ALA A 14 7.12 -0.31 -14.20
N ALA A 15 7.23 -0.44 -15.53
CA ALA A 15 6.78 -1.61 -16.28
C ALA A 15 5.30 -1.97 -16.05
N VAL A 16 5.01 -3.14 -15.47
CA VAL A 16 3.64 -3.65 -15.24
C VAL A 16 3.11 -3.32 -13.84
N LEU A 17 3.87 -2.56 -13.05
CA LEU A 17 3.51 -2.25 -11.67
C LEU A 17 2.45 -1.14 -11.59
N ALA A 18 1.62 -1.22 -10.55
CA ALA A 18 0.72 -0.17 -10.12
C ALA A 18 0.90 0.08 -8.63
N GLU A 19 0.68 1.32 -8.21
CA GLU A 19 0.87 1.79 -6.84
C GLU A 19 -0.42 2.46 -6.35
N ALA A 20 -0.88 2.07 -5.17
CA ALA A 20 -1.97 2.71 -4.47
C ALA A 20 -1.42 3.37 -3.20
N ASN A 21 -1.55 4.69 -3.13
CA ASN A 21 -1.10 5.48 -1.99
C ASN A 21 -2.25 5.69 -1.02
N LEU A 22 -1.98 5.45 0.26
CA LEU A 22 -2.95 5.57 1.34
C LEU A 22 -2.60 6.77 2.21
N ARG A 23 -3.61 7.47 2.73
CA ARG A 23 -3.37 8.51 3.73
C ARG A 23 -2.73 7.90 4.97
N HIS A 24 -1.82 8.65 5.59
CA HIS A 24 -1.23 8.27 6.87
C HIS A 24 -2.31 8.15 7.95
N SER A 25 -2.06 7.26 8.91
CA SER A 25 -2.89 7.05 10.10
C SER A 25 -1.99 6.56 11.23
N ASP A 26 -2.59 6.32 12.40
CA ASP A 26 -1.93 5.58 13.48
C ASP A 26 -1.40 4.24 12.97
N ALA A 27 -0.27 3.79 13.53
CA ALA A 27 0.48 2.66 13.01
C ALA A 27 -0.36 1.37 12.86
N LEU A 28 -1.26 1.11 13.80
CA LEU A 28 -2.13 -0.07 13.76
C LEU A 28 -3.16 0.03 12.62
N ASP A 29 -3.72 1.21 12.39
CA ASP A 29 -4.69 1.42 11.31
C ASP A 29 -4.01 1.41 9.94
N ALA A 30 -2.82 2.00 9.82
CA ALA A 30 -2.01 1.90 8.61
C ALA A 30 -1.68 0.43 8.27
N ALA A 31 -1.32 -0.38 9.27
CA ALA A 31 -1.08 -1.81 9.08
C ALA A 31 -2.34 -2.58 8.64
N ARG A 32 -3.50 -2.28 9.24
CA ARG A 32 -4.80 -2.85 8.81
C ARG A 32 -5.11 -2.49 7.36
N HIS A 33 -4.96 -1.22 6.99
CA HIS A 33 -5.19 -0.76 5.63
C HIS A 33 -4.27 -1.46 4.61
N HIS A 34 -3.00 -1.69 4.96
CA HIS A 34 -2.05 -2.44 4.11
C HIS A 34 -2.49 -3.88 3.82
N VAL A 35 -3.03 -4.59 4.83
CA VAL A 35 -3.54 -5.95 4.64
C VAL A 35 -4.77 -5.92 3.74
N MET A 36 -5.71 -5.01 4.02
CA MET A 36 -6.96 -4.89 3.26
C MET A 36 -6.71 -4.54 1.79
N VAL A 37 -5.83 -3.58 1.50
CA VAL A 37 -5.57 -3.17 0.10
C VAL A 37 -4.92 -4.29 -0.70
N THR A 38 -4.02 -5.06 -0.08
CA THR A 38 -3.36 -6.20 -0.74
C THR A 38 -4.34 -7.34 -1.02
N ALA A 39 -5.21 -7.66 -0.06
CA ALA A 39 -6.25 -8.67 -0.22
C ALA A 39 -7.26 -8.26 -1.31
N ALA A 40 -7.74 -7.01 -1.25
CA ALA A 40 -8.67 -6.48 -2.25
C ALA A 40 -8.07 -6.49 -3.65
N ALA A 41 -6.80 -6.11 -3.82
CA ALA A 41 -6.11 -6.17 -5.11
C ALA A 41 -6.04 -7.61 -5.65
N MET A 42 -5.75 -8.59 -4.78
CA MET A 42 -5.75 -10.00 -5.15
C MET A 42 -7.14 -10.49 -5.58
N GLU A 43 -8.19 -10.14 -4.83
CA GLU A 43 -9.57 -10.51 -5.15
C GLU A 43 -10.06 -9.88 -6.45
N ILE A 44 -9.78 -8.59 -6.66
CA ILE A 44 -10.14 -7.87 -7.90
C ILE A 44 -9.41 -8.49 -9.09
N ALA A 45 -8.11 -8.77 -8.98
CA ALA A 45 -7.36 -9.42 -10.04
C ALA A 45 -7.95 -10.80 -10.39
N ARG A 46 -8.26 -11.62 -9.38
CA ARG A 46 -8.89 -12.93 -9.58
C ARG A 46 -10.25 -12.81 -10.27
N ALA A 47 -11.09 -11.87 -9.85
CA ALA A 47 -12.39 -11.62 -10.46
C ALA A 47 -12.27 -11.18 -11.93
N GLN A 48 -11.16 -10.56 -12.31
CA GLN A 48 -10.85 -10.15 -13.68
C GLN A 48 -10.07 -11.21 -14.49
N GLY A 49 -9.88 -12.42 -13.97
CA GLY A 49 -9.10 -13.47 -14.63
C GLY A 49 -7.60 -13.13 -14.75
N ARG A 50 -7.08 -12.28 -13.87
CA ARG A 50 -5.68 -11.85 -13.81
C ARG A 50 -5.00 -12.38 -12.53
N ALA A 51 -3.68 -12.41 -12.55
CA ALA A 51 -2.87 -12.68 -11.36
C ALA A 51 -2.36 -11.36 -10.75
N PHE A 52 -2.25 -11.33 -9.43
CA PHE A 52 -1.62 -10.25 -8.66
C PHE A 52 -0.53 -10.84 -7.77
N THR A 53 0.60 -10.16 -7.65
CA THR A 53 1.69 -10.52 -6.74
C THR A 53 2.30 -9.27 -6.13
N SER A 54 2.64 -9.34 -4.84
CA SER A 54 3.47 -8.34 -4.16
C SER A 54 4.87 -8.89 -3.85
N LEU A 55 5.35 -9.88 -4.61
CA LEU A 55 6.71 -10.39 -4.48
C LEU A 55 7.71 -9.28 -4.77
N ALA A 56 8.74 -9.18 -3.92
CA ALA A 56 9.78 -8.16 -4.05
C ALA A 56 10.53 -8.25 -5.38
N ASN A 57 10.66 -9.44 -5.96
CA ASN A 57 11.12 -9.67 -7.32
C ASN A 57 10.37 -10.89 -7.87
N TYR A 58 9.56 -10.71 -8.92
CA TYR A 58 8.84 -11.81 -9.55
C TYR A 58 9.53 -12.29 -10.85
N SER A 59 10.41 -11.47 -11.43
CA SER A 59 11.11 -11.74 -12.67
C SER A 59 12.31 -10.81 -12.79
N ASP A 60 13.49 -11.36 -13.05
CA ASP A 60 14.76 -10.62 -13.08
C ASP A 60 14.82 -9.51 -14.15
N GLY A 61 13.93 -9.55 -15.14
CA GLY A 61 13.82 -8.54 -16.19
C GLY A 61 12.88 -7.38 -15.88
N VAL A 62 12.24 -7.35 -14.70
CA VAL A 62 11.21 -6.36 -14.34
C VAL A 62 11.48 -5.75 -12.97
N ALA A 63 11.12 -4.47 -12.82
CA ALA A 63 11.17 -3.82 -11.51
C ALA A 63 10.36 -4.61 -10.47
N GLY A 64 10.92 -4.72 -9.28
CA GLY A 64 10.31 -5.37 -8.12
C GLY A 64 9.19 -4.57 -7.48
N ALA A 65 8.22 -5.24 -6.85
CA ALA A 65 7.22 -4.55 -6.03
C ALA A 65 7.83 -4.13 -4.69
N SER A 66 7.61 -2.89 -4.26
CA SER A 66 8.02 -2.38 -2.95
C SER A 66 6.82 -1.89 -2.14
N ARG A 67 7.03 -1.67 -0.85
CA ARG A 67 6.10 -0.93 0.02
C ARG A 67 6.90 0.05 0.85
N HIS A 68 6.92 1.30 0.41
CA HIS A 68 7.58 2.35 1.18
C HIS A 68 6.73 2.68 2.41
N ALA A 69 7.37 2.74 3.57
CA ALA A 69 6.74 3.15 4.82
C ALA A 69 7.27 4.53 5.20
N HIS A 70 6.42 5.55 5.06
CA HIS A 70 6.71 6.90 5.55
C HIS A 70 6.35 6.96 7.03
N GLN A 71 7.33 7.27 7.88
CA GLN A 71 7.18 7.23 9.33
C GLN A 71 7.35 8.61 9.94
N SER A 72 6.46 8.94 10.87
CA SER A 72 6.57 10.07 11.79
C SER A 72 6.33 9.57 13.22
N ARG A 73 6.79 10.33 14.21
CA ARG A 73 6.41 10.12 15.62
C ARG A 73 5.87 11.41 16.19
N ILE A 74 4.80 11.28 16.95
CA ILE A 74 4.15 12.39 17.63
C ILE A 74 4.17 12.08 19.13
N GLY A 75 4.59 13.05 19.94
CA GLY A 75 4.58 12.96 21.39
C GLY A 75 3.15 13.00 21.94
N THR A 76 2.98 12.66 23.21
CA THR A 76 1.67 12.69 23.89
C THR A 76 1.05 14.10 23.94
N ASN A 77 1.86 15.14 23.74
CA ASN A 77 1.44 16.52 23.62
C ASN A 77 1.07 16.94 22.18
N GLY A 78 1.10 16.03 21.21
CA GLY A 78 0.81 16.30 19.81
C GLY A 78 1.99 16.89 19.01
N ALA A 79 3.16 17.08 19.61
CA ALA A 79 4.33 17.62 18.92
C ALA A 79 5.11 16.53 18.15
N PRO A 80 5.67 16.81 16.96
CA PRO A 80 6.56 15.86 16.29
C PRO A 80 7.83 15.61 17.13
N VAL A 81 8.29 14.36 17.17
CA VAL A 81 9.48 13.95 17.95
C VAL A 81 10.56 13.26 17.10
N LEU A 82 10.38 13.18 15.78
CA LEU A 82 11.46 12.86 14.86
C LEU A 82 12.13 14.16 14.38
N PRO A 83 13.45 14.14 14.18
CA PRO A 83 14.19 15.28 13.61
C PRO A 83 13.76 15.58 12.17
#